data_AF-A0A531KQT6-F1
#
_entry.id   AF-A0A531KQT6-F1
#
_cell.length_a   1.000
_cell.length_b   1.000
_cell.length_c   1.000
_cell.angle_alpha   90.00
_cell.angle_beta   90.00
_cell.angle_gamma   90.00
#
_symmetry.space_group_name_H-M   'P 1'
#
loop_
_entity.id
_entity.type
_entity.pdbx_description
1 polymer ?
#
loop_
_entity_poly.entity_id
_entity_poly.type
_entity_poly.pdbx_seq_one_letter_code
_entity_poly.pdbx_strand_id
1 'polypeptide(L)'
;HRIWSRNAGSALGIEPSEVSTHDYISTLIAWRRETVTALCARIEKIHGRNWVEVVGAARKFSECMIYGRYVDEVLAGAGHFPGSEEFCRVHWTGEALSDDEFRRFVAAMAPRQVAIGMQSFIGTDVRRIRRLIGLD
;
A
#
# COMPACT_ATOMS: atom_id res chain seq x y z
N HIS A 1 -1.99 7.95 8.62
CA HIS A 1 -1.33 8.18 7.30
C HIS A 1 -1.17 9.65 6.87
N ARG A 2 -1.50 10.66 7.72
CA ARG A 2 -1.43 12.08 7.33
C ARG A 2 -0.04 12.56 6.85
N ILE A 3 1.04 12.15 7.53
CA ILE A 3 2.41 12.51 7.12
C ILE A 3 2.78 11.90 5.77
N TRP A 4 2.35 10.66 5.50
CA TRP A 4 2.57 10.00 4.22
C TRP A 4 1.79 10.69 3.10
N SER A 5 0.53 11.04 3.36
CA SER A 5 -0.29 11.83 2.44
C SER A 5 0.38 13.16 2.11
N ARG A 6 0.78 13.95 3.11
CA ARG A 6 1.48 15.22 2.89
C ARG A 6 2.75 15.06 2.07
N ASN A 7 3.59 14.09 2.41
CA ASN A 7 4.85 13.85 1.71
C ASN A 7 4.62 13.39 0.26
N ALA A 8 3.56 12.60 0.01
CA ALA A 8 3.11 12.28 -1.33
C ALA A 8 2.69 13.53 -2.12
N GLY A 9 1.90 14.42 -1.49
CA GLY A 9 1.51 15.70 -2.10
C GLY A 9 2.72 16.54 -2.51
N SER A 10 3.69 16.71 -1.59
CA SER A 10 4.95 17.41 -1.87
C SER A 10 5.75 16.79 -3.02
N ALA A 11 5.84 15.46 -3.11
CA ALA A 11 6.52 14.79 -4.21
C ALA A 11 5.82 15.05 -5.56
N LEU A 12 4.49 15.10 -5.56
CA LEU A 12 3.64 15.28 -6.74
C LEU A 12 3.41 16.74 -7.15
N GLY A 13 3.92 17.70 -6.38
CA GLY A 13 3.67 19.14 -6.58
C GLY A 13 2.22 19.53 -6.32
N ILE A 14 1.56 18.82 -5.40
CA ILE A 14 0.24 19.16 -4.85
C ILE A 14 0.49 19.98 -3.58
N GLU A 15 -0.41 20.93 -3.29
CA GLU A 15 -0.28 21.77 -2.10
C GLU A 15 -0.20 20.90 -0.84
N PRO A 16 0.85 21.02 0.00
CA PRO A 16 1.04 20.12 1.14
C PRO A 16 -0.06 20.20 2.21
N SER A 17 -0.83 21.30 2.23
CA SER A 17 -2.03 21.46 3.06
C SER A 17 -3.19 20.56 2.60
N GLU A 18 -3.20 20.16 1.33
CA GLU A 18 -4.15 19.21 0.77
C GLU A 18 -3.73 17.80 1.20
N VAL A 19 -4.51 17.24 2.12
CA VAL A 19 -4.33 15.87 2.63
C VAL A 19 -5.51 15.07 2.13
N SER A 20 -5.27 14.08 1.27
CA SER A 20 -6.32 13.15 0.86
C SER A 20 -6.95 12.46 2.07
N THR A 21 -8.27 12.33 2.03
CA THR A 21 -9.09 11.58 3.01
C THR A 21 -9.11 10.09 2.72
N HIS A 22 -8.69 9.66 1.52
CA HIS A 22 -8.61 8.25 1.16
C HIS A 22 -7.37 7.59 1.77
N ASP A 23 -7.58 6.38 2.30
CA ASP A 23 -6.49 5.49 2.68
C ASP A 23 -6.22 4.53 1.52
N TYR A 24 -5.13 4.74 0.80
CA TYR A 24 -4.78 3.92 -0.36
C TYR A 24 -4.01 2.64 0.03
N ILE A 25 -3.81 2.40 1.33
CA ILE A 25 -3.00 1.28 1.82
C ILE A 25 -3.79 -0.01 1.79
N SER A 26 -3.26 -0.96 1.03
CA SER A 26 -3.78 -2.33 0.94
C SER A 26 -2.63 -3.26 0.54
N THR A 27 -2.93 -4.54 0.37
CA THR A 27 -1.98 -5.53 -0.14
C THR A 27 -2.62 -6.30 -1.29
N LEU A 28 -1.78 -6.92 -2.14
CA LEU A 28 -2.22 -7.46 -3.43
C LEU A 28 -2.81 -6.38 -4.36
N ILE A 29 -2.20 -5.19 -4.36
CA ILE A 29 -2.60 -4.06 -5.20
C ILE A 29 -1.96 -4.20 -6.59
N ALA A 30 -2.75 -3.99 -7.64
CA ALA A 30 -2.25 -3.93 -9.02
C ALA A 30 -2.02 -2.47 -9.45
N TRP A 31 -0.85 -2.17 -10.00
CA TRP A 31 -0.52 -0.86 -10.56
C TRP A 31 -0.31 -0.93 -12.07
N ARG A 32 -0.77 0.09 -12.78
CA ARG A 32 -0.54 0.23 -14.22
C ARG A 32 0.88 0.72 -14.45
N ARG A 33 1.67 -0.04 -15.22
CA ARG A 33 3.07 0.30 -15.52
C ARG A 33 3.22 1.72 -16.06
N GLU A 34 2.41 2.07 -17.05
CA GLU A 34 2.41 3.39 -17.68
C GLU A 34 2.14 4.52 -16.67
N THR A 35 1.24 4.31 -15.72
CA THR A 35 0.92 5.25 -14.65
C THR A 35 2.08 5.40 -13.67
N VAL A 36 2.73 4.32 -13.26
CA VAL A 36 3.93 4.38 -12.41
C VAL A 36 5.06 5.12 -13.10
N THR A 37 5.31 4.83 -14.38
CA THR A 37 6.36 5.51 -15.16
C THR A 37 6.06 7.01 -15.32
N ALA A 38 4.82 7.38 -15.61
CA ALA A 38 4.40 8.78 -15.71
C ALA A 38 4.47 9.51 -14.36
N LEU A 39 4.15 8.82 -13.26
CA LEU A 39 4.31 9.31 -11.90
C LEU A 39 5.77 9.66 -11.60
N CYS A 40 6.70 8.74 -11.86
CA CYS A 40 8.12 8.98 -11.64
C CYS A 40 8.62 10.16 -12.49
N ALA A 41 8.27 10.20 -13.78
CA ALA A 41 8.65 11.28 -14.69
C ALA A 41 8.10 12.65 -14.23
N ARG A 42 6.90 12.69 -13.65
CA ARG A 42 6.34 13.91 -13.06
C ARG A 42 7.16 14.39 -11.88
N ILE A 43 7.50 13.50 -10.94
CA ILE A 43 8.34 13.85 -9.78
C ILE A 43 9.66 14.46 -10.27
N GLU A 44 10.30 13.83 -11.25
CA GLU A 44 11.55 14.35 -11.82
C GLU A 44 11.37 15.72 -12.47
N LYS A 45 10.29 15.92 -13.22
CA LYS A 45 9.97 17.20 -13.89
C LYS A 45 9.76 18.33 -12.88
N ILE A 46 9.09 18.08 -11.76
CA ILE A 46 8.78 19.10 -10.75
C ILE A 46 10.03 19.50 -9.97
N HIS A 47 10.88 18.52 -9.63
CA HIS A 47 11.99 18.71 -8.70
C HIS A 47 13.35 18.88 -9.39
N GLY A 48 13.44 18.63 -10.70
CA GLY A 48 14.68 18.70 -11.46
C GLY A 48 15.76 17.69 -11.04
N ARG A 49 15.35 16.61 -10.35
CA ARG A 49 16.23 15.59 -9.75
C ARG A 49 15.58 14.21 -9.85
N ASN A 50 16.37 13.14 -9.70
CA ASN A 50 15.87 11.77 -9.82
C ASN A 50 14.75 11.47 -8.79
N TRP A 51 13.70 10.77 -9.20
CA TRP A 51 12.54 10.53 -8.33
C TRP A 51 12.89 9.78 -7.04
N VAL A 52 13.88 8.88 -7.08
CA VAL A 52 14.34 8.12 -5.90
C VAL A 52 14.90 9.07 -4.85
N GLU A 53 15.66 10.08 -5.28
CA GLU A 53 16.22 11.09 -4.38
C GLU A 53 15.11 11.91 -3.71
N VAL A 54 14.10 12.33 -4.48
CA VAL A 54 12.98 13.14 -3.97
C VAL A 54 12.16 12.36 -2.94
N VAL A 55 11.77 11.13 -3.26
CA VAL A 55 11.00 10.27 -2.34
C VAL A 55 11.86 9.90 -1.12
N GLY A 56 13.12 9.55 -1.33
CA GLY A 56 14.06 9.14 -0.27
C GLY A 56 14.41 10.26 0.72
N ALA A 57 14.41 11.52 0.27
CA ALA A 57 14.63 12.68 1.13
C ALA A 57 13.53 12.82 2.21
N ALA A 58 12.32 12.32 1.94
CA ALA A 58 11.18 12.36 2.84
C ALA A 58 10.85 10.95 3.39
N ARG A 59 11.76 10.36 4.18
CA ARG A 59 11.73 8.97 4.73
C ARG A 59 10.40 8.42 5.24
N LYS A 60 9.45 9.27 5.63
CA LYS A 60 8.08 8.88 5.97
C LYS A 60 7.21 8.97 4.72
N PHE A 61 7.35 8.02 3.81
CA PHE A 61 6.52 7.92 2.61
C PHE A 61 5.79 6.57 2.56
N SER A 62 4.74 6.53 1.73
CA SER A 62 4.06 5.29 1.34
C SER A 62 3.86 5.36 -0.16
N GLU A 63 4.33 4.32 -0.83
CA GLU A 63 4.20 4.12 -2.27
C GLU A 63 2.73 4.02 -2.68
N CYS A 64 1.88 3.36 -1.88
CA CYS A 64 0.42 3.35 -2.04
C CYS A 64 -0.18 4.76 -1.99
N MET A 65 0.23 5.57 -1.01
CA MET A 65 -0.24 6.96 -0.90
C MET A 65 0.21 7.81 -2.09
N ILE A 66 1.46 7.66 -2.55
CA ILE A 66 1.98 8.39 -3.71
C ILE A 66 1.21 8.01 -4.98
N TYR A 67 1.01 6.72 -5.23
CA TYR A 67 0.28 6.25 -6.40
C TYR A 67 -1.19 6.68 -6.38
N GLY A 68 -1.90 6.47 -5.26
CA GLY A 68 -3.31 6.80 -5.14
C GLY A 68 -3.58 8.29 -5.30
N ARG A 69 -2.80 9.15 -4.64
CA ARG A 69 -2.91 10.61 -4.82
C ARG A 69 -2.59 11.05 -6.24
N TYR A 70 -1.62 10.43 -6.91
CA TYR A 70 -1.34 10.75 -8.32
C TYR A 70 -2.54 10.42 -9.22
N VAL A 71 -3.18 9.27 -9.01
CA VAL A 71 -4.36 8.88 -9.79
C VAL A 71 -5.54 9.80 -9.51
N ASP A 72 -5.87 10.03 -8.24
CA ASP A 72 -7.07 10.78 -7.87
C ASP A 72 -6.92 12.28 -8.18
N GLU A 73 -5.77 12.88 -7.87
CA GLU A 73 -5.62 14.35 -7.85
C GLU A 73 -4.89 14.89 -9.08
N VAL A 74 -4.04 14.09 -9.74
CA VAL A 74 -3.32 14.53 -10.95
C VAL A 74 -3.96 13.97 -12.22
N LEU A 75 -4.41 12.73 -12.21
CA LEU A 75 -5.07 12.10 -13.35
C LEU A 75 -6.60 12.19 -13.33
N ALA A 76 -7.19 12.68 -12.23
CA ALA A 76 -8.64 12.70 -12.04
C ALA A 76 -9.30 11.34 -12.31
N GLY A 77 -8.64 10.25 -11.89
CA GLY A 77 -9.10 8.88 -12.07
C GLY A 77 -8.90 8.29 -13.47
N ALA A 78 -8.26 9.01 -14.41
CA ALA A 78 -8.10 8.51 -15.77
C ALA A 78 -7.42 7.12 -15.82
N GLY A 79 -8.06 6.17 -16.50
CA GLY A 79 -7.58 4.79 -16.63
C GLY A 79 -7.72 3.93 -15.36
N HIS A 80 -8.43 4.42 -14.34
CA HIS A 80 -8.61 3.75 -13.05
C HIS A 80 -10.08 3.77 -12.63
N PHE A 81 -10.42 2.97 -11.62
CA PHE A 81 -11.72 2.96 -10.97
C PHE A 81 -11.53 2.80 -9.46
N PRO A 82 -12.41 3.38 -8.64
CA PRO A 82 -12.39 3.15 -7.19
C PRO A 82 -12.79 1.70 -6.90
N GLY A 83 -12.01 1.04 -6.03
CA GLY A 83 -12.32 -0.29 -5.50
C GLY A 83 -12.18 -0.27 -3.99
N SER A 84 -13.15 -0.88 -3.30
CA SER A 84 -13.13 -1.05 -1.84
C SER A 84 -12.80 -2.49 -1.42
N GLU A 85 -12.50 -3.34 -2.40
CA GLU A 85 -12.20 -4.75 -2.18
C GLU A 85 -10.79 -4.94 -1.62
N GLU A 86 -10.72 -5.65 -0.49
CA GLU A 86 -9.47 -6.18 0.03
C GLU A 86 -9.29 -7.60 -0.50
N PHE A 87 -8.32 -7.83 -1.38
CA PHE A 87 -8.02 -9.18 -1.90
C PHE A 87 -7.09 -9.98 -0.99
N CYS A 88 -6.53 -9.35 0.03
CA CYS A 88 -5.63 -9.96 0.97
C CYS A 88 -6.05 -9.56 2.39
N ARG A 89 -6.32 -10.56 3.24
CA ARG A 89 -6.65 -10.34 4.64
C ARG A 89 -5.36 -10.16 5.42
N VAL A 90 -5.17 -9.03 6.08
CA VAL A 90 -3.89 -8.72 6.74
C VAL A 90 -4.03 -8.63 8.24
N HIS A 91 -3.13 -9.30 8.96
CA HIS A 91 -2.89 -9.09 10.38
C HIS A 91 -1.76 -8.09 10.56
N TRP A 92 -2.13 -6.82 10.69
CA TRP A 92 -1.19 -5.69 10.75
C TRP A 92 -0.56 -5.51 12.14
N THR A 93 -1.34 -5.53 13.21
CA THR A 93 -0.87 -5.07 14.52
C THR A 93 -1.09 -6.10 15.61
N GLY A 94 -0.31 -6.01 16.68
CA GLY A 94 -0.41 -6.89 17.85
C GLY A 94 0.67 -7.95 17.85
N GLU A 95 0.35 -9.11 18.42
CA GLU A 95 1.28 -10.23 18.57
C GLU A 95 1.02 -11.31 17.51
N ALA A 96 1.96 -12.26 17.43
CA ALA A 96 1.78 -13.47 16.64
C ALA A 96 0.54 -14.24 17.13
N LEU A 97 -0.34 -14.60 16.20
CA LEU A 97 -1.51 -15.39 16.50
C LEU A 97 -1.11 -16.78 17.03
N SER A 98 -1.87 -17.33 17.98
CA SER A 98 -1.90 -18.75 18.27
C SER A 98 -2.39 -19.58 17.07
N ASP A 99 -2.23 -20.90 17.09
CA ASP A 99 -2.64 -21.75 15.96
C ASP A 99 -4.15 -21.66 15.72
N ASP A 100 -4.95 -21.61 16.80
CA ASP A 100 -6.40 -21.51 16.71
C ASP A 100 -6.87 -20.12 16.28
N GLU A 101 -6.18 -19.07 16.72
CA GLU A 101 -6.41 -17.71 16.21
C GLU A 101 -6.08 -17.61 14.72
N PHE A 102 -4.97 -18.22 14.28
CA PHE A 102 -4.60 -18.25 12.88
C PHE A 102 -5.64 -19.00 12.03
N ARG A 103 -6.10 -20.18 12.48
CA ARG A 103 -7.16 -20.93 11.79
C ARG A 103 -8.45 -20.11 11.68
N ARG A 104 -8.86 -19.45 12.76
CA ARG A 104 -10.03 -18.54 12.74
C ARG A 104 -9.81 -17.35 11.80
N PHE A 105 -8.61 -16.78 11.78
CA PHE A 105 -8.25 -15.68 10.90
C PHE A 105 -8.40 -16.07 9.42
N VAL A 106 -7.91 -17.26 9.03
CA VAL A 106 -8.05 -17.81 7.67
C VAL A 106 -9.51 -18.16 7.36
N ALA A 107 -10.22 -18.81 8.28
CA ALA A 107 -11.62 -19.19 8.10
C ALA A 107 -12.55 -17.96 7.93
N ALA A 108 -12.15 -16.80 8.44
CA ALA A 108 -12.89 -15.54 8.32
C ALA A 108 -12.57 -14.74 7.04
N MET A 109 -11.82 -15.32 6.09
CA MET A 109 -11.56 -14.67 4.80
C MET A 109 -12.86 -14.49 4.00
N ALA A 110 -13.03 -13.30 3.42
CA ALA A 110 -14.12 -13.03 2.49
C ALA A 110 -13.92 -13.82 1.17
N PRO A 111 -14.98 -14.11 0.39
CA PRO A 111 -14.86 -14.89 -0.84
C PRO A 111 -13.89 -14.33 -1.89
N ARG A 112 -13.62 -13.02 -1.88
CA ARG A 112 -12.66 -12.34 -2.78
C ARG A 112 -11.25 -12.25 -2.20
N GLN A 113 -11.05 -12.58 -0.92
CA GLN A 113 -9.73 -12.63 -0.32
C GLN A 113 -9.05 -13.93 -0.74
N VAL A 114 -7.95 -13.82 -1.47
CA VAL A 114 -7.18 -14.95 -2.02
C VAL A 114 -5.79 -15.08 -1.40
N ALA A 115 -5.44 -14.15 -0.52
CA ALA A 115 -4.16 -14.12 0.18
C ALA A 115 -4.33 -13.70 1.64
N ILE A 116 -3.33 -14.05 2.44
CA ILE A 116 -3.14 -13.52 3.79
C ILE A 116 -1.82 -12.77 3.89
N GLY A 117 -1.83 -11.67 4.63
CA GLY A 117 -0.63 -10.93 5.01
C GLY A 117 -0.42 -11.02 6.51
N MET A 118 0.79 -11.33 6.94
CA MET A 118 1.19 -11.31 8.34
C MET A 118 2.34 -10.31 8.47
N GLN A 119 2.20 -9.30 9.34
CA GLN A 119 3.25 -8.33 9.54
C GLN A 119 4.55 -9.01 10.01
N SER A 120 5.70 -8.63 9.44
CA SER A 120 6.98 -9.26 9.77
C SER A 120 7.43 -8.97 11.21
N PHE A 121 7.04 -7.83 11.77
CA PHE A 121 7.48 -7.38 13.10
C PHE A 121 6.67 -7.97 14.27
N ILE A 122 5.61 -8.73 14.00
CA ILE A 122 4.79 -9.34 15.07
C ILE A 122 5.29 -10.74 15.48
N GLY A 123 6.42 -11.19 14.93
CA GLY A 123 7.09 -12.42 15.35
C GLY A 123 6.46 -13.72 14.85
N THR A 124 5.66 -13.68 13.76
CA THR A 124 5.05 -14.90 13.21
C THR A 124 6.08 -15.70 12.41
N ASP A 125 6.26 -16.97 12.77
CA ASP A 125 7.15 -17.90 12.03
C ASP A 125 6.52 -18.33 10.69
N VAL A 126 7.25 -18.10 9.60
CA VAL A 126 6.84 -18.47 8.24
C VAL A 126 6.68 -19.98 8.08
N ARG A 127 7.53 -20.79 8.71
CA ARG A 127 7.40 -22.27 8.64
C ARG A 127 6.11 -22.73 9.29
N ARG A 128 5.76 -22.11 10.43
CA ARG A 128 4.49 -22.34 11.11
C ARG A 128 3.29 -21.96 10.23
N ILE A 129 3.35 -20.83 9.52
CA ILE A 129 2.29 -20.47 8.56
C ILE A 129 2.12 -21.57 7.50
N ARG A 130 3.21 -21.99 6.84
CA ARG A 130 3.18 -23.00 5.76
C ARG A 130 2.52 -24.30 6.22
N ARG A 131 2.91 -24.82 7.38
CA ARG A 131 2.31 -26.00 7.99
C ARG A 131 0.81 -25.84 8.21
N LEU A 132 0.40 -24.69 8.76
CA LEU A 132 -1.02 -24.42 9.08
C LEU A 132 -1.91 -24.28 7.84
N ILE A 133 -1.33 -23.93 6.68
CA ILE A 133 -2.04 -23.86 5.40
C ILE A 133 -1.80 -25.09 4.49
N GLY A 134 -1.17 -26.14 5.01
CA GLY A 134 -0.98 -27.41 4.30
C GLY A 134 0.05 -27.36 3.16
N LEU A 135 1.05 -26.49 3.25
CA LEU A 135 2.12 -26.32 2.26
C LEU A 135 3.49 -26.84 2.75
N ASP A 136 3.52 -27.90 3.53
CA ASP A 136 4.78 -28.54 3.95
C ASP A 136 5.60 -29.05 2.75
#